data_AF-C0CPR1-F1
#
_entry.id   AF-C0CPR1-F1
#
_cell.length_a   1.000
_cell.length_b   1.000
_cell.length_c   1.000
_cell.angle_alpha   90.00
_cell.angle_beta   90.00
_cell.angle_gamma   90.00
#
_symmetry.space_group_name_H-M   'P 1'
#
loop_
_entity.id
_entity.type
_entity.pdbx_description
1 polymer ?
#
loop_
_entity_poly.entity_id
_entity_poly.type
_entity_poly.pdbx_seq_one_letter_code
_entity_poly.pdbx_strand_id
1 'polypeptide(L)'
;MKSFSEVNQLTIPEFNLLMEAVKLQQIDKDYRNHLQAFLNYSVKAQKKIGRNKTRPIFTKFQKFYDYEKELEKARGTVKSRFAEASKFLRGGKTRG
;
A
#
# COMPACT_ATOMS: atom_id res chain seq x y z
N MET A 1 6.39 18.81 4.08
CA MET A 1 7.21 18.27 2.98
C MET A 1 8.34 19.27 2.76
N LYS A 2 9.59 18.80 2.64
CA LYS A 2 10.74 19.68 2.39
C LYS A 2 10.61 20.36 1.02
N SER A 3 11.15 21.56 0.90
CA SER A 3 11.28 22.28 -0.38
C SER A 3 12.36 21.65 -1.25
N PHE A 4 12.32 21.92 -2.56
CA PHE A 4 13.34 21.43 -3.51
C PHE A 4 14.76 21.90 -3.14
N SER A 5 14.90 23.12 -2.61
CA SER A 5 16.20 23.65 -2.19
C SER A 5 16.78 22.89 -1.00
N GLU A 6 15.94 22.47 -0.06
CA GLU A 6 16.38 21.66 1.08
C GLU A 6 16.71 20.22 0.66
N VAL A 7 16.02 19.68 -0.36
CA VAL A 7 16.29 18.34 -0.89
C VAL A 7 17.66 18.28 -1.57
N ASN A 8 18.04 19.32 -2.31
CA ASN A 8 19.33 19.38 -3.01
C ASN A 8 20.56 19.44 -2.08
N GLN A 9 20.35 19.71 -0.80
CA GLN A 9 21.41 19.76 0.23
C GLN A 9 21.55 18.43 0.98
N LEU A 10 20.67 17.45 0.73
CA LEU A 10 20.70 16.17 1.40
C LEU A 10 21.78 15.27 0.83
N THR A 11 22.40 14.49 1.70
CA THR A 11 23.16 13.32 1.27
C THR A 11 22.20 12.23 0.76
N ILE A 12 22.72 11.31 -0.08
CA ILE A 12 21.93 10.19 -0.62
C ILE A 12 21.21 9.39 0.50
N PRO A 13 21.85 9.05 1.63
CA PRO A 13 21.17 8.36 2.74
C PRO A 13 20.03 9.17 3.36
N GLU A 14 20.22 10.47 3.60
CA GLU A 14 19.19 11.33 4.18
C GLU A 14 17.99 11.52 3.25
N PHE A 15 18.25 11.66 1.94
CA PHE A 15 17.21 11.68 0.93
C PHE A 15 16.40 10.38 0.93
N ASN A 16 17.07 9.22 0.94
CA ASN A 16 16.40 7.93 0.96
C ASN A 16 15.52 7.75 2.20
N LEU A 17 16.02 8.13 3.38
CA LEU A 17 15.27 8.08 4.63
C LEU A 17 14.04 9.00 4.59
N LEU A 18 14.18 10.21 4.07
CA LEU A 18 13.06 11.15 3.91
C LEU A 18 12.02 10.62 2.91
N MET A 19 12.45 10.04 1.80
CA MET A 19 11.54 9.44 0.82
C MET A 19 10.80 8.23 1.40
N GLU A 20 11.44 7.42 2.23
CA GLU A 20 10.78 6.34 2.96
C GLU A 20 9.72 6.88 3.91
N ALA A 21 10.05 7.88 4.73
CA ALA A 21 9.11 8.51 5.65
C ALA A 21 7.89 9.12 4.92
N VAL A 22 8.11 9.76 3.76
CA VAL A 22 7.03 10.31 2.93
C VAL A 22 6.12 9.21 2.39
N LYS A 23 6.68 8.08 1.93
CA LYS A 23 5.89 6.93 1.46
C LYS A 23 5.01 6.36 2.58
N LEU A 24 5.58 6.16 3.77
CA LEU A 24 4.84 5.65 4.93
C LEU A 24 3.72 6.61 5.33
N GLN A 25 4.00 7.92 5.37
CA GLN A 25 2.97 8.92 5.64
C GLN A 25 1.84 8.90 4.60
N GLN A 26 2.16 8.65 3.33
CA GLN A 26 1.13 8.55 2.28
C GLN A 26 0.23 7.32 2.50
N ILE A 27 0.81 6.17 2.85
CA ILE A 27 0.05 4.95 3.18
C ILE A 27 -0.92 5.20 4.35
N ASP A 28 -0.49 5.91 5.39
CA ASP A 28 -1.36 6.27 6.51
C ASP A 28 -2.53 7.18 6.09
N LYS A 29 -2.30 8.12 5.16
CA LYS A 29 -3.35 8.97 4.60
C LYS A 29 -4.34 8.15 3.78
N ASP A 30 -3.83 7.27 2.93
CA ASP A 30 -4.66 6.40 2.09
C ASP A 30 -5.53 5.49 2.96
N TYR A 31 -4.97 4.88 4.01
CA TYR A 31 -5.72 4.11 4.99
C TYR A 31 -6.92 4.89 5.55
N ARG A 32 -6.70 6.13 6.00
CA ARG A 32 -7.76 6.99 6.57
C ARG A 32 -8.83 7.33 5.52
N ASN A 33 -8.42 7.66 4.30
CA ASN A 33 -9.33 7.95 3.20
C ASN A 33 -10.20 6.74 2.85
N HIS A 34 -9.58 5.56 2.75
CA HIS A 34 -10.28 4.31 2.49
C HIS A 34 -11.22 3.94 3.64
N LEU A 35 -10.81 4.14 4.90
CA LEU A 35 -11.65 3.89 6.07
C LEU A 35 -12.90 4.78 6.03
N GLN A 36 -12.72 6.07 5.74
CA GLN A 36 -13.85 6.99 5.60
C GLN A 36 -14.79 6.54 4.48
N ALA A 37 -14.26 6.16 3.31
CA ALA A 37 -15.06 5.66 2.19
C ALA A 37 -15.81 4.38 2.55
N PHE A 38 -15.17 3.45 3.27
CA PHE A 38 -15.78 2.21 3.73
C PHE A 38 -16.93 2.47 4.71
N LEU A 39 -16.74 3.39 5.67
CA LEU A 39 -17.79 3.78 6.61
C LEU A 39 -18.96 4.42 5.86
N ASN A 40 -18.70 5.34 4.94
CA ASN A 40 -19.72 5.96 4.09
C ASN A 40 -20.50 4.92 3.25
N TYR A 41 -19.82 3.90 2.72
CA TYR A 41 -20.45 2.79 2.01
C TYR A 41 -21.29 1.92 2.96
N SER A 42 -20.76 1.56 4.13
CA SER A 42 -21.43 0.70 5.10
C SER A 42 -22.75 1.29 5.62
N VAL A 43 -22.84 2.63 5.71
CA VAL A 43 -24.06 3.37 6.04
C VAL A 43 -25.12 3.21 4.95
N LYS A 44 -24.72 3.20 3.66
CA LYS A 44 -25.62 3.11 2.50
C LYS A 44 -26.01 1.68 2.13
N ALA A 45 -25.10 0.72 2.29
CA ALA A 45 -25.24 -0.66 1.83
C ALA A 45 -25.87 -1.59 2.89
N GLN A 46 -26.98 -1.16 3.47
CA GLN A 46 -27.73 -1.94 4.44
C GLN A 46 -28.67 -2.91 3.72
N LYS A 47 -28.29 -4.20 3.61
CA LYS A 47 -29.18 -5.23 3.04
C LYS A 47 -30.19 -5.66 4.11
N LYS A 48 -31.48 -5.70 3.77
CA LYS A 48 -32.55 -6.20 4.64
C LYS A 48 -32.38 -7.72 4.80
N ILE A 49 -32.23 -8.19 6.04
CA ILE A 49 -31.99 -9.60 6.38
C ILE A 49 -33.15 -10.22 7.18
N GLY A 50 -34.22 -9.47 7.44
CA GLY A 50 -35.42 -9.94 8.15
C GLY A 50 -36.36 -8.79 8.53
N ARG A 51 -37.42 -9.08 9.30
CA ARG A 51 -38.25 -8.03 9.93
C ARG A 51 -37.34 -7.16 10.82
N ASN A 52 -37.18 -5.90 10.41
CA ASN A 52 -36.42 -4.85 11.11
C ASN A 52 -34.91 -5.09 11.32
N LYS A 53 -34.26 -5.91 10.49
CA LYS A 53 -32.79 -6.11 10.57
C LYS A 53 -32.11 -5.80 9.23
N THR A 54 -31.02 -5.03 9.29
CA THR A 54 -30.13 -4.77 8.16
C THR A 54 -28.67 -5.09 8.51
N ARG A 55 -27.85 -5.48 7.53
CA ARG A 55 -26.39 -5.67 7.69
C ARG A 55 -25.63 -5.04 6.51
N PRO A 56 -24.45 -4.45 6.77
CA PRO A 56 -23.55 -3.98 5.71
C PRO A 56 -23.10 -5.11 4.78
N ILE A 57 -23.07 -4.87 3.47
CA ILE A 57 -22.63 -5.85 2.45
C ILE A 57 -21.16 -6.24 2.64
N PHE A 58 -20.30 -5.30 3.05
CA PHE A 58 -18.91 -5.59 3.42
C PHE A 58 -18.75 -5.54 4.93
N THR A 59 -18.28 -6.64 5.53
CA THR A 59 -18.13 -6.78 6.99
C THR A 59 -16.72 -6.50 7.49
N LYS A 60 -15.71 -6.45 6.61
CA LYS A 60 -14.30 -6.28 6.97
C LYS A 60 -13.63 -5.23 6.07
N PHE A 61 -13.05 -4.20 6.69
CA PHE A 61 -12.32 -3.14 6.01
C PHE A 61 -11.08 -3.64 5.25
N GLN A 62 -10.38 -4.65 5.78
CA GLN A 62 -9.15 -5.18 5.17
C GLN A 62 -9.33 -5.72 3.74
N LYS A 63 -10.56 -6.10 3.35
CA LYS A 63 -10.86 -6.47 1.96
C LYS A 63 -10.91 -5.27 1.02
N PHE A 64 -11.14 -4.07 1.54
CA PHE A 64 -11.19 -2.82 0.81
C PHE A 64 -9.80 -2.17 0.72
N TYR A 65 -9.00 -2.26 1.78
CA TYR A 65 -7.63 -1.75 1.83
C TYR A 65 -6.74 -2.63 2.72
N ASP A 66 -5.66 -3.14 2.15
CA ASP A 66 -4.70 -4.03 2.83
C ASP A 66 -3.44 -3.24 3.21
N TYR A 67 -3.44 -2.69 4.42
CA TYR A 67 -2.38 -1.81 4.91
C TYR A 67 -1.01 -2.50 4.96
N GLU A 68 -0.95 -3.73 5.46
CA GLU A 68 0.29 -4.51 5.56
C GLU A 68 0.94 -4.73 4.20
N LYS A 69 0.12 -5.04 3.19
CA LYS A 69 0.59 -5.21 1.82
C LYS A 69 1.17 -3.92 1.23
N GLU A 70 0.60 -2.76 1.54
CA GLU A 70 1.15 -1.48 1.10
C GLU A 70 2.45 -1.12 1.83
N LEU A 71 2.57 -1.46 3.13
CA LEU A 71 3.84 -1.35 3.86
C LEU A 71 4.94 -2.23 3.25
N GLU A 72 4.63 -3.48 2.89
CA GLU A 72 5.58 -4.39 2.25
C GLU A 72 6.06 -3.87 0.88
N LYS A 73 5.18 -3.21 0.12
CA LYS A 73 5.55 -2.54 -1.14
C LYS A 73 6.47 -1.35 -0.88
N ALA A 74 6.17 -0.52 0.11
CA ALA A 74 7.00 0.65 0.45
C ALA A 74 8.41 0.25 0.88
N ARG A 75 8.54 -0.87 1.60
CA ARG A 75 9.83 -1.45 2.04
C ARG A 75 10.59 -2.16 0.93
N GLY A 76 10.03 -2.27 -0.28
CA GLY A 76 10.67 -2.96 -1.41
C GLY A 76 10.77 -4.48 -1.26
N THR A 77 10.09 -5.06 -0.26
CA THR A 77 10.14 -6.50 0.06
C THR A 77 9.24 -7.37 -0.81
N VAL A 78 8.48 -6.77 -1.74
CA VAL A 78 7.64 -7.55 -2.65
C VAL A 78 8.52 -8.30 -3.63
N LYS A 79 8.75 -9.58 -3.33
CA LYS A 79 9.31 -10.53 -4.30
C LYS A 79 8.41 -10.49 -5.53
N SER A 80 9.00 -10.13 -6.67
CA SER A 80 8.34 -10.31 -7.96
C SER A 80 7.81 -11.74 -8.03
N ARG A 81 6.59 -11.93 -8.54
CA ARG A 81 6.06 -13.27 -8.83
C ARG A 81 6.97 -14.05 -9.81
N PHE A 82 7.84 -13.33 -10.52
CA PHE A 82 8.84 -13.86 -11.43
C PHE A 82 10.26 -13.82 -10.83
N ALA A 83 10.43 -13.58 -9.53
CA ALA A 83 11.75 -13.52 -8.89
C ALA A 83 12.52 -14.83 -9.09
N GLU A 84 11.82 -15.96 -9.08
CA GLU A 84 12.39 -17.29 -9.33
C GLU A 84 12.71 -17.50 -10.81
N ALA A 85 11.76 -17.22 -11.72
CA ALA A 85 11.98 -17.26 -13.16
C ALA A 85 13.15 -16.36 -13.63
N SER A 86 13.31 -15.19 -13.00
CA SER A 86 14.40 -14.24 -13.29
C SER A 86 15.78 -14.75 -12.89
N LYS A 87 15.89 -15.74 -11.98
CA LYS A 87 17.18 -16.37 -11.66
C LYS A 87 17.65 -17.27 -12.80
N PHE A 88 16.73 -18.03 -13.40
CA PHE A 88 17.03 -18.90 -14.54
C PHE A 88 17.44 -18.11 -15.78
N LEU A 89 16.82 -16.96 -16.05
CA LEU A 89 17.18 -16.09 -17.17
C LEU A 89 18.57 -15.44 -17.02
N ARG A 90 19.01 -15.15 -15.79
CA ARG A 90 20.34 -14.56 -15.54
C ARG A 90 21.49 -15.56 -15.62
N GLY A 91 21.24 -16.84 -15.34
CA GLY A 91 22.24 -17.90 -15.43
C GLY A 91 22.65 -18.30 -16.86
N GLY A 92 21.94 -17.83 -17.89
CA GLY A 92 22.22 -18.17 -19.30
C GLY A 92 23.31 -17.36 -19.99
N LYS A 93 23.92 -16.36 -19.34
CA LYS A 93 24.97 -15.49 -19.91
C LYS A 93 26.38 -15.86 -19.39
N THR A 94 26.82 -17.10 -19.54
CA THR A 94 28.25 -17.45 -19.50
C THR A 94 28.50 -18.71 -20.33
N ARG A 95 28.66 -18.54 -21.64
CA ARG A 95 29.50 -19.37 -22.52
C ARG A 95 29.93 -18.49 -23.69
N GLY A 96 31.01 -17.75 -23.48
CA GLY A 96 31.89 -17.21 -24.52
C GLY A 96 33.20 -17.97 -24.44
#